data_AF-A0A9N8Z8R7-F1
#
_entry.id   AF-A0A9N8Z8R7-F1
#
_cell.length_a   1.000
_cell.length_b   1.000
_cell.length_c   1.000
_cell.angle_alpha   90.00
_cell.angle_beta   90.00
_cell.angle_gamma   90.00
#
_symmetry.space_group_name_H-M   'P 1'
#
loop_
_entity.id
_entity.type
_entity.pdbx_description
1 polymer ?
#
loop_
_entity_poly.entity_id
_entity_poly.type
_entity_poly.pdbx_seq_one_letter_code
_entity_poly.pdbx_strand_id
1 'polypeptide(L)'
;MIKSQYSSIFHSGKDLFDANFLRINESNKVFNLFMGELKELIVKTKPTATHSFIKKLVDMKKLKRVYIQNIDNLEELVGLHIDLQFEKVKNNKAQVVQLHATLEKLQCKVCTNIYEFMLQYCKIFKQNKVPKCTRYEEKENVQIEQGNCPHTIGQLNPTIILYSDSHLKRLEINQIAAQDQHKADCLIIIRPFLRIPG
;
A
#
# COMPACT_ATOMS: atom_id res chain seq x y z
N MET A 1 13.29 -0.55 -15.86
CA MET A 1 12.53 0.69 -15.56
C MET A 1 13.08 1.40 -14.33
N ILE A 2 12.90 0.90 -13.10
CA ILE A 2 13.43 1.57 -11.88
C ILE A 2 14.96 1.67 -11.87
N LYS A 3 15.66 0.56 -12.18
CA LYS A 3 17.13 0.53 -12.26
C LYS A 3 17.73 1.44 -13.33
N SER A 4 16.99 1.81 -14.37
CA SER A 4 17.51 2.67 -15.44
C SER A 4 17.20 4.15 -15.19
N GLN A 5 16.10 4.46 -14.48
CA GLN A 5 15.70 5.84 -14.15
C GLN A 5 16.32 6.35 -12.85
N TYR A 6 16.63 5.47 -11.88
CA TYR A 6 17.06 5.86 -10.53
C TYR A 6 18.33 5.13 -10.03
N SER A 7 19.17 4.63 -10.96
CA SER A 7 20.40 3.86 -10.65
C SER A 7 21.40 4.58 -9.76
N SER A 8 21.39 5.91 -9.73
CA SER A 8 22.30 6.72 -8.92
C SER A 8 21.96 6.69 -7.43
N ILE A 9 20.71 6.35 -7.06
CA ILE A 9 20.21 6.39 -5.68
C ILE A 9 19.81 4.99 -5.19
N PHE A 10 19.30 4.13 -6.07
CA PHE A 10 18.89 2.78 -5.73
C PHE A 10 19.59 1.75 -6.59
N HIS A 11 20.19 0.74 -5.95
CA HIS A 11 20.89 -0.35 -6.64
C HIS A 11 19.95 -1.53 -6.95
N SER A 12 18.86 -1.64 -6.19
CA SER A 12 17.85 -2.67 -6.34
C SER A 12 16.43 -2.13 -6.16
N GLY A 13 15.45 -2.88 -6.66
CA GLY A 13 14.04 -2.59 -6.36
C GLY A 13 13.71 -2.75 -4.87
N LYS A 14 14.48 -3.56 -4.14
CA LYS A 14 14.29 -3.72 -2.68
C LYS A 14 14.59 -2.40 -1.96
N ASP A 15 15.66 -1.71 -2.35
CA ASP A 15 16.11 -0.46 -1.72
C ASP A 15 15.03 0.63 -1.81
N LEU A 16 14.29 0.67 -2.92
CA LEU A 16 13.17 1.60 -3.12
C LEU A 16 12.05 1.40 -2.10
N PHE A 17 11.83 0.17 -1.64
CA PHE A 17 10.78 -0.18 -0.69
C PHE A 17 11.33 -0.45 0.71
N ASP A 18 12.57 -0.06 1.04
CA ASP A 18 13.17 -0.27 2.36
C ASP A 18 13.11 1.02 3.20
N ALA A 19 12.45 0.93 4.36
CA ALA A 19 12.23 2.07 5.26
C ALA A 19 13.54 2.73 5.71
N ASN A 20 14.66 1.99 5.79
CA ASN A 20 15.94 2.55 6.19
C ASN A 20 16.52 3.48 5.12
N PHE A 21 16.36 3.15 3.84
CA PHE A 21 16.81 3.98 2.73
C PHE A 21 15.96 5.24 2.57
N LEU A 22 14.67 5.16 2.88
CA LEU A 22 13.75 6.30 2.75
C LEU A 22 13.90 7.36 3.85
N ARG A 23 14.81 7.17 4.81
CA ARG A 23 15.20 8.20 5.78
C ARG A 23 15.99 9.34 5.12
N ILE A 24 16.63 9.06 3.99
CA ILE A 24 17.40 10.05 3.22
C ILE A 24 16.43 10.87 2.35
N ASN A 25 16.54 12.19 2.40
CA ASN A 25 15.61 13.11 1.71
C ASN A 25 15.53 12.85 0.19
N GLU A 26 16.67 12.63 -0.47
CA GLU A 26 16.70 12.35 -1.92
C GLU A 26 16.04 11.01 -2.27
N SER A 27 16.34 9.96 -1.52
CA SER A 27 15.69 8.64 -1.67
C SER A 27 14.17 8.74 -1.44
N ASN A 28 13.75 9.53 -0.45
CA ASN A 28 12.34 9.78 -0.16
C ASN A 28 11.61 10.50 -1.32
N LYS A 29 12.24 11.50 -1.94
CA LYS A 29 11.69 12.19 -3.12
C LYS A 29 11.49 11.23 -4.28
N VAL A 30 12.50 10.41 -4.58
CA VAL A 30 12.42 9.42 -5.67
C VAL A 30 11.34 8.38 -5.39
N PHE A 31 11.24 7.90 -4.15
CA PHE A 31 10.16 7.01 -3.74
C PHE A 31 8.79 7.62 -3.97
N ASN A 32 8.59 8.86 -3.51
CA ASN A 32 7.34 9.60 -3.67
C ASN A 32 6.97 9.81 -5.14
N LEU A 33 7.93 10.23 -5.96
CA LEU A 33 7.78 10.33 -7.42
C LEU A 33 7.30 8.99 -8.01
N PHE A 34 7.99 7.90 -7.67
CA PHE A 34 7.63 6.57 -8.13
C PHE A 34 6.22 6.15 -7.67
N MET A 35 5.81 6.46 -6.44
CA MET A 35 4.46 6.16 -5.95
C MET A 35 3.38 6.92 -6.74
N GLY A 36 3.65 8.16 -7.14
CA GLY A 36 2.78 8.92 -8.03
C GLY A 36 2.65 8.30 -9.42
N GLU A 37 3.77 7.89 -10.03
CA GLU A 37 3.79 7.19 -11.32
C GLU A 37 3.06 5.85 -11.25
N LEU A 38 3.33 5.06 -10.20
CA LEU A 38 2.72 3.76 -9.97
C LEU A 38 1.20 3.88 -9.79
N LYS A 39 0.70 4.86 -9.04
CA LYS A 39 -0.74 5.07 -8.88
C LYS A 39 -1.43 5.39 -10.21
N GLU A 40 -0.83 6.23 -11.06
CA GLU A 40 -1.38 6.51 -12.39
C GLU A 40 -1.42 5.27 -13.29
N LEU A 41 -0.42 4.40 -13.18
CA LEU A 41 -0.40 3.13 -13.91
C LEU A 41 -1.48 2.18 -13.40
N ILE A 42 -1.63 2.04 -12.09
CA ILE A 42 -2.66 1.19 -11.45
C ILE A 42 -4.06 1.59 -11.92
N VAL A 43 -4.38 2.90 -11.88
CA VAL A 43 -5.70 3.40 -12.29
C VAL A 43 -6.04 3.09 -13.76
N LYS A 44 -5.03 2.98 -14.63
CA LYS A 44 -5.19 2.64 -16.06
C LYS A 44 -5.16 1.13 -16.33
N THR A 45 -4.78 0.33 -15.35
CA THR A 45 -4.57 -1.11 -15.50
C THR A 45 -5.90 -1.86 -15.38
N LYS A 46 -6.06 -2.90 -16.19
CA LYS A 46 -7.20 -3.82 -16.12
C LYS A 46 -6.78 -5.12 -15.44
N PRO A 47 -7.70 -5.80 -14.72
CA PRO A 47 -7.42 -7.12 -14.16
C PRO A 47 -6.95 -8.11 -15.23
N THR A 48 -5.95 -8.92 -14.89
CA THR A 48 -5.39 -9.94 -15.77
C THR A 48 -6.23 -11.22 -15.77
N ALA A 49 -5.95 -12.14 -16.71
CA ALA A 49 -6.57 -13.47 -16.74
C ALA A 49 -6.38 -14.26 -15.43
N THR A 50 -5.30 -14.02 -14.68
CA THR A 50 -5.09 -14.61 -13.35
C THR A 50 -6.16 -14.15 -12.35
N HIS A 51 -6.53 -12.87 -12.38
CA HIS A 51 -7.60 -12.35 -11.51
C HIS A 51 -8.94 -13.00 -11.87
N SER A 52 -9.23 -13.16 -13.16
CA SER A 52 -10.41 -13.89 -13.63
C SER A 52 -10.39 -15.36 -13.22
N PHE A 53 -9.24 -16.03 -13.25
CA PHE A 53 -9.07 -17.40 -12.77
C PHE A 53 -9.37 -17.51 -11.27
N ILE A 54 -8.82 -16.62 -10.45
CA ILE A 54 -9.09 -16.56 -9.01
C ILE A 54 -10.59 -16.32 -8.75
N LYS A 55 -11.22 -15.42 -9.51
CA LYS A 55 -12.66 -15.16 -9.42
C LYS A 55 -13.49 -16.41 -9.74
N LYS A 56 -13.11 -17.20 -10.75
CA LYS A 56 -13.76 -18.49 -11.02
C LYS A 56 -13.66 -19.46 -9.84
N LEU A 57 -12.51 -19.52 -9.16
CA LEU A 57 -12.37 -20.36 -7.96
C LEU A 57 -13.31 -19.90 -6.83
N VAL A 58 -13.52 -18.59 -6.68
CA VAL A 58 -14.54 -18.04 -5.76
C VAL A 58 -15.94 -18.50 -6.16
N ASP A 59 -16.31 -18.33 -7.42
CA ASP A 59 -17.66 -18.65 -7.90
C ASP A 59 -17.99 -20.14 -7.75
N MET A 60 -16.97 -20.98 -7.92
CA MET A 60 -17.05 -22.43 -7.67
C MET A 60 -17.01 -22.81 -6.18
N LYS A 61 -16.88 -21.84 -5.27
CA LYS A 61 -16.69 -22.04 -3.81
C LYS A 61 -15.49 -22.92 -3.47
N LYS A 62 -14.43 -22.87 -4.30
CA LYS A 62 -13.18 -23.63 -4.12
C LYS A 62 -12.02 -22.77 -3.60
N LEU A 63 -12.18 -21.44 -3.56
CA LEU A 63 -11.15 -20.57 -3.02
C LEU A 63 -11.29 -20.40 -1.52
N LYS A 64 -10.24 -20.77 -0.77
CA LYS A 64 -10.18 -20.49 0.67
C LYS A 64 -9.75 -19.05 0.97
N ARG A 65 -8.61 -18.63 0.41
CA ARG A 65 -8.02 -17.30 0.60
C ARG A 65 -7.01 -17.01 -0.52
N VAL A 66 -6.84 -15.74 -0.83
CA VAL A 66 -5.73 -15.19 -1.62
C VAL A 66 -4.89 -14.33 -0.70
N TYR A 67 -3.63 -14.71 -0.53
CA TYR A 67 -2.63 -13.86 0.11
C TYR A 67 -1.86 -13.15 -0.99
N ILE A 68 -1.89 -11.82 -1.00
CA ILE A 68 -1.31 -11.04 -2.09
C ILE A 68 -0.29 -10.02 -1.57
N GLN A 69 0.83 -9.94 -2.28
CA GLN A 69 1.90 -8.97 -2.02
C GLN A 69 1.78 -7.69 -2.84
N ASN A 70 1.00 -7.73 -3.92
CA ASN A 70 0.73 -6.57 -4.77
C ASN A 70 -0.07 -5.52 -3.98
N ILE A 71 0.17 -4.25 -4.32
CA ILE A 71 -0.44 -3.07 -3.71
C ILE A 71 -1.40 -2.34 -4.68
N ASP A 72 -1.71 -2.98 -5.82
CA ASP A 72 -2.47 -2.40 -6.93
C ASP A 72 -3.99 -2.58 -6.82
N ASN A 73 -4.45 -3.45 -5.91
CA ASN A 73 -5.85 -3.62 -5.56
C ASN A 73 -6.75 -4.11 -6.74
N LEU A 74 -6.15 -4.73 -7.76
CA LEU A 74 -6.88 -5.19 -8.95
C LEU A 74 -7.89 -6.33 -8.64
N GLU A 75 -7.73 -7.00 -7.50
CA GLU A 75 -8.67 -8.02 -7.00
C GLU A 75 -10.06 -7.45 -6.72
N GLU A 76 -10.12 -6.23 -6.20
CA GLU A 76 -11.40 -5.57 -5.91
C GLU A 76 -12.19 -5.30 -7.19
N LEU A 77 -11.50 -4.98 -8.29
CA LEU A 77 -12.11 -4.72 -9.59
C LEU A 77 -12.78 -5.96 -10.20
N VAL A 78 -12.39 -7.17 -9.79
CA VAL A 78 -13.07 -8.41 -10.18
C VAL A 78 -14.10 -8.89 -9.15
N GLY A 79 -14.42 -8.04 -8.17
CA GLY A 79 -15.43 -8.29 -7.14
C GLY A 79 -14.98 -9.26 -6.05
N LEU A 80 -13.67 -9.37 -5.79
CA LEU A 80 -13.17 -10.12 -4.63
C LEU A 80 -13.29 -9.24 -3.38
N HIS A 81 -13.81 -9.82 -2.30
CA HIS A 81 -13.94 -9.12 -1.03
C HIS A 81 -12.58 -9.00 -0.32
N ILE A 82 -12.13 -7.77 -0.10
CA ILE A 82 -10.89 -7.44 0.59
C ILE A 82 -11.22 -6.95 2.00
N ASP A 83 -10.58 -7.53 3.02
CA ASP A 83 -10.66 -7.00 4.38
C ASP A 83 -9.32 -6.37 4.77
N LEU A 84 -9.33 -5.04 4.79
CA LEU A 84 -8.18 -4.26 5.20
C LEU A 84 -8.05 -4.17 6.72
N GLN A 85 -9.14 -4.32 7.48
CA GLN A 85 -9.16 -3.98 8.90
C GLN A 85 -9.03 -5.20 9.82
N PHE A 86 -9.19 -6.41 9.28
CA PHE A 86 -9.12 -7.66 10.03
C PHE A 86 -10.02 -7.66 11.27
N GLU A 87 -11.14 -6.90 11.23
CA GLU A 87 -11.95 -6.52 12.40
C GLU A 87 -12.51 -7.72 13.18
N LYS A 88 -12.47 -8.92 12.59
CA LYS A 88 -12.87 -10.18 13.24
C LYS A 88 -11.98 -11.33 12.77
N VAL A 89 -10.74 -11.40 13.26
CA VAL A 89 -9.77 -12.48 12.91
C VAL A 89 -10.39 -13.89 12.97
N LYS A 90 -11.23 -14.19 13.96
CA LYS A 90 -11.88 -15.51 14.10
C LYS A 90 -12.94 -15.84 13.03
N ASN A 91 -13.56 -14.83 12.43
CA ASN A 91 -14.63 -14.99 11.43
C ASN A 91 -14.34 -14.17 10.17
N ASN A 92 -13.07 -14.07 9.80
CA ASN A 92 -12.67 -13.26 8.66
C ASN A 92 -13.18 -13.91 7.35
N LYS A 93 -14.17 -13.26 6.72
CA LYS A 93 -14.79 -13.68 5.45
C LYS A 93 -14.14 -13.06 4.21
N ALA A 94 -13.01 -12.36 4.36
CA ALA A 94 -12.26 -11.83 3.23
C ALA A 94 -11.84 -12.93 2.27
N GLN A 95 -11.92 -12.65 0.98
CA GLN A 95 -11.32 -13.54 -0.01
C GLN A 95 -9.85 -13.21 -0.19
N VAL A 96 -9.47 -11.96 0.05
CA VAL A 96 -8.11 -11.45 -0.16
C VAL A 96 -7.55 -10.87 1.13
N VAL A 97 -6.32 -11.25 1.45
CA VAL A 97 -5.47 -10.65 2.49
C VAL A 97 -4.31 -9.95 1.80
N GLN A 98 -4.25 -8.63 1.96
CA GLN A 98 -3.14 -7.81 1.45
C GLN A 98 -2.00 -7.78 2.45
N LEU A 99 -0.84 -8.31 2.04
CA LEU A 99 0.35 -8.45 2.87
C LEU A 99 1.17 -7.16 2.97
N HIS A 100 1.05 -6.25 2.00
CA HIS A 100 1.82 -4.98 1.99
C HIS A 100 0.93 -3.74 1.97
N ALA A 101 -0.29 -3.88 2.49
CA ALA A 101 -1.36 -2.88 2.37
C ALA A 101 -1.67 -2.52 0.90
N THR A 102 -2.05 -1.27 0.63
CA THR A 102 -2.57 -0.84 -0.68
C THR A 102 -2.16 0.61 -0.99
N LEU A 103 -2.08 0.94 -2.28
CA LEU A 103 -1.87 2.30 -2.77
C LEU A 103 -3.19 3.09 -2.93
N GLU A 104 -4.30 2.62 -2.34
CA GLU A 104 -5.57 3.35 -2.34
C GLU A 104 -5.60 4.52 -1.34
N LYS A 105 -4.76 4.50 -0.32
CA LYS A 105 -4.84 5.46 0.78
C LYS A 105 -3.51 6.12 1.09
N LEU A 106 -3.59 7.40 1.43
CA LEU A 106 -2.53 8.20 2.04
C LEU A 106 -2.82 8.39 3.52
N GLN A 107 -1.79 8.47 4.35
CA GLN A 107 -1.90 8.72 5.78
C GLN A 107 -0.96 9.85 6.21
N CYS A 108 -1.47 10.74 7.05
CA CYS A 108 -0.64 11.73 7.71
C CYS A 108 0.16 11.08 8.84
N LYS A 109 1.49 11.19 8.82
CA LYS A 109 2.35 10.63 9.88
C LYS A 109 2.19 11.31 11.24
N VAL A 110 1.61 12.52 11.26
CA VAL A 110 1.47 13.32 12.48
C VAL A 110 0.09 13.13 13.13
N CYS A 111 -1.01 13.36 12.39
CA CYS A 111 -2.36 13.20 12.94
C CYS A 111 -2.99 11.84 12.69
N THR A 112 -2.36 10.95 11.93
CA THR A 112 -2.83 9.60 11.57
C THR A 112 -4.09 9.53 10.71
N ASN A 113 -4.69 10.68 10.35
CA ASN A 113 -5.83 10.75 9.42
C ASN A 113 -5.48 10.10 8.07
N ILE A 114 -6.46 9.40 7.53
CA ILE A 114 -6.37 8.67 6.28
C ILE A 114 -7.16 9.41 5.21
N TYR A 115 -6.59 9.47 4.01
CA TYR A 115 -7.11 10.15 2.83
C TYR A 115 -7.08 9.21 1.64
N GLU A 116 -8.01 9.37 0.72
CA GLU A 116 -8.00 8.58 -0.53
C GLU A 116 -6.90 9.10 -1.48
N PHE A 117 -6.14 8.19 -2.09
CA PHE A 117 -5.05 8.56 -2.99
C PHE A 117 -5.57 8.90 -4.39
N MET A 118 -6.14 10.10 -4.53
CA MET A 118 -6.61 10.65 -5.80
C MET A 118 -5.49 10.98 -6.80
N LEU A 119 -5.85 11.00 -8.09
CA LEU A 119 -4.96 11.40 -9.20
C LEU A 119 -4.37 12.82 -9.04
N GLN A 120 -5.06 13.72 -8.34
CA GLN A 120 -4.53 15.06 -8.04
C GLN A 120 -3.23 15.00 -7.23
N TYR A 121 -3.11 14.06 -6.29
CA TYR A 121 -1.90 13.87 -5.49
C TYR A 121 -0.75 13.32 -6.34
N CYS A 122 -1.05 12.55 -7.38
CA CYS A 122 -0.02 12.02 -8.30
C CYS A 122 0.76 13.15 -8.96
N LYS A 123 0.11 14.27 -9.32
CA LYS A 123 0.79 15.45 -9.88
C LYS A 123 1.76 16.08 -8.88
N ILE A 124 1.39 16.14 -7.61
CA ILE A 124 2.22 16.70 -6.53
C ILE A 124 3.45 15.82 -6.31
N PHE A 125 3.24 14.51 -6.20
CA PHE A 125 4.30 13.53 -6.06
C PHE A 125 5.30 13.55 -7.23
N LYS A 126 4.80 13.68 -8.48
CA LYS A 126 5.65 13.80 -9.66
C LYS A 126 6.49 15.07 -9.73
N GLN A 127 6.14 16.11 -8.97
CA GLN A 127 6.93 17.33 -8.84
C GLN A 127 7.98 17.24 -7.72
N ASN A 128 8.26 16.04 -7.20
CA ASN A 128 9.11 15.81 -6.04
C ASN A 128 8.62 16.54 -4.77
N LYS A 129 7.30 16.73 -4.65
CA LYS A 129 6.64 17.33 -3.49
C LYS A 129 5.73 16.30 -2.82
N VAL A 130 5.46 16.51 -1.53
CA VAL A 130 4.54 15.67 -0.75
C VAL A 130 3.27 16.47 -0.45
N PRO A 131 2.08 15.91 -0.66
CA PRO A 131 0.84 16.60 -0.33
C PRO A 131 0.77 16.94 1.16
N LYS A 132 0.33 18.17 1.47
CA LYS A 132 0.06 18.59 2.84
C LYS A 132 -1.23 17.94 3.36
N CYS A 133 -1.28 17.75 4.67
CA CYS A 133 -2.47 17.27 5.36
C CYS A 133 -3.45 18.44 5.54
N THR A 134 -4.68 18.31 5.02
CA THR A 134 -5.72 19.36 5.09
C THR A 134 -6.00 19.80 6.53
N ARG A 135 -6.02 18.87 7.49
CA ARG A 135 -6.23 19.17 8.91
C ARG A 135 -5.12 20.04 9.51
N TYR A 136 -3.90 19.93 8.97
CA TYR A 136 -2.80 20.81 9.36
C TYR A 136 -2.81 22.11 8.60
N GLU A 137 -3.23 22.14 7.34
CA GLU A 137 -3.43 23.39 6.59
C GLU A 137 -4.49 24.28 7.27
N GLU A 138 -5.60 23.70 7.73
CA GLU A 138 -6.62 24.41 8.50
C GLU A 138 -6.05 25.01 9.80
N LYS A 139 -5.23 24.24 10.53
CA LYS A 139 -4.57 24.72 11.76
C LYS A 139 -3.49 25.77 11.48
N GLU A 140 -2.78 25.63 10.36
CA GLU A 140 -1.75 26.57 9.89
C GLU A 140 -2.40 27.94 9.62
N ASN A 141 -3.52 27.96 8.90
CA ASN A 141 -4.26 29.19 8.59
C ASN A 141 -4.74 29.90 9.87
N VAL A 142 -5.31 29.16 10.83
CA VAL A 142 -5.76 29.72 12.11
C VAL A 142 -4.59 30.29 12.92
N GLN A 143 -3.42 29.64 12.89
CA GLN A 143 -2.22 30.15 13.60
C GLN A 143 -1.65 31.40 12.95
N ILE A 144 -1.64 31.48 11.61
CA ILE A 144 -1.21 32.64 10.86
C ILE A 144 -2.14 33.83 11.13
N GLU A 145 -3.46 33.62 11.14
CA GLU A 145 -4.44 34.65 11.53
C GLU A 145 -4.23 35.16 12.97
N GLN A 146 -3.70 34.31 13.85
CA GLN A 146 -3.36 34.65 15.24
C GLN A 146 -1.94 35.22 15.41
N GLY A 147 -1.19 35.43 14.31
CA GLY A 147 0.18 35.97 14.34
C GLY A 147 1.26 34.98 14.81
N ASN A 148 0.93 33.69 14.91
CA ASN A 148 1.85 32.64 15.34
C ASN A 148 2.55 31.98 14.14
N CYS A 149 3.83 31.63 14.30
CA CYS A 149 4.57 30.86 13.29
C CYS A 149 4.25 29.35 13.39
N PRO A 150 3.60 28.75 12.39
CA PRO A 150 3.26 27.33 12.42
C PRO A 150 4.52 26.45 12.39
N HIS A 151 4.66 25.54 13.35
CA HIS A 151 5.88 24.75 13.56
C HIS A 151 5.86 23.36 12.91
N THR A 152 4.69 22.78 12.61
CA THR A 152 4.61 21.39 12.12
C THR A 152 3.63 21.26 10.97
N ILE A 153 4.17 21.01 9.77
CA ILE A 153 3.37 20.71 8.58
C ILE A 153 3.17 19.20 8.51
N GLY A 154 1.93 18.75 8.67
CA GLY A 154 1.58 17.34 8.44
C GLY A 154 1.70 16.99 6.96
N GLN A 155 2.41 15.90 6.64
CA GLN A 155 2.60 15.42 5.26
C GLN A 155 1.90 14.07 5.05
N LEU A 156 1.25 13.92 3.89
CA LEU A 156 0.55 12.71 3.49
C LEU A 156 1.50 11.72 2.83
N ASN A 157 1.55 10.50 3.34
CA ASN A 157 2.42 9.44 2.85
C ASN A 157 1.59 8.24 2.37
N PRO A 158 2.01 7.50 1.33
CA PRO A 158 1.40 6.23 0.97
C PRO A 158 1.34 5.26 2.15
N THR A 159 0.23 4.51 2.27
CA THR A 159 -0.01 3.55 3.37
C THR A 159 0.61 2.17 3.14
N ILE A 160 1.49 2.03 2.15
CA ILE A 160 2.14 0.76 1.83
C ILE A 160 3.13 0.37 2.92
N ILE A 161 3.31 -0.93 3.10
CA ILE A 161 4.25 -1.46 4.10
C ILE A 161 5.61 -1.65 3.42
N LEU A 162 6.64 -1.09 4.05
CA LEU A 162 8.02 -1.11 3.56
C LEU A 162 8.82 -2.24 4.23
N TYR A 163 9.90 -2.67 3.60
CA TYR A 163 10.90 -3.53 4.25
C TYR A 163 11.52 -2.82 5.44
N SER A 164 11.87 -3.61 6.45
CA SER A 164 12.41 -3.10 7.71
C SER A 164 11.46 -2.19 8.49
N ASP A 165 10.18 -2.10 8.10
CA ASP A 165 9.13 -1.47 8.88
C ASP A 165 8.40 -2.50 9.77
N SER A 166 7.86 -2.04 10.89
CA SER A 166 7.04 -2.88 11.76
C SER A 166 5.66 -3.05 11.13
N HIS A 167 5.37 -4.26 10.66
CA HIS A 167 4.08 -4.58 10.06
C HIS A 167 2.97 -4.56 11.13
N LEU A 168 2.20 -3.47 11.19
CA LEU A 168 1.16 -3.23 12.22
C LEU A 168 0.15 -4.38 12.36
N LYS A 169 -0.13 -5.10 11.27
CA LYS A 169 -1.15 -6.16 11.21
C LYS A 169 -0.58 -7.58 11.11
N ARG A 170 0.69 -7.77 11.49
CA ARG A 170 1.42 -9.03 11.28
C ARG A 170 0.82 -10.17 12.09
N LEU A 171 0.41 -9.88 13.33
CA LEU A 171 -0.17 -10.88 14.23
C LEU A 171 -1.50 -11.40 13.68
N GLU A 172 -2.34 -10.50 13.18
CA GLU A 172 -3.63 -10.80 12.59
C GLU A 172 -3.47 -11.64 11.32
N ILE A 173 -2.57 -11.24 10.42
CA ILE A 173 -2.27 -12.01 9.20
C ILE A 173 -1.78 -13.42 9.55
N ASN A 174 -0.86 -13.55 10.52
CA ASN A 174 -0.36 -14.85 10.97
C ASN A 174 -1.49 -15.72 11.56
N GLN A 175 -2.40 -15.13 12.33
CA GLN A 175 -3.54 -15.86 12.88
C GLN A 175 -4.50 -16.33 11.78
N ILE A 176 -4.77 -15.52 10.76
CA ILE A 176 -5.60 -15.92 9.61
C ILE A 176 -4.90 -17.02 8.81
N ALA A 177 -3.60 -16.87 8.56
CA ALA A 177 -2.79 -17.87 7.85
C ALA A 177 -2.79 -19.22 8.56
N ALA A 178 -2.60 -19.24 9.88
CA ALA A 178 -2.66 -20.46 10.68
C ALA A 178 -4.05 -21.13 10.60
N GLN A 179 -5.13 -20.36 10.68
CA GLN A 179 -6.50 -20.90 10.56
C GLN A 179 -6.79 -21.46 9.16
N ASP A 180 -6.29 -20.81 8.12
CA ASP A 180 -6.49 -21.24 6.73
C ASP A 180 -5.64 -22.47 6.41
N GLN A 181 -4.43 -22.58 6.97
CA GLN A 181 -3.52 -23.72 6.79
C GLN A 181 -4.17 -25.05 7.18
N HIS A 182 -4.95 -25.08 8.26
CA HIS A 182 -5.65 -26.31 8.68
C HIS A 182 -6.89 -26.65 7.82
N LYS A 183 -7.37 -25.71 7.01
CA LYS A 183 -8.62 -25.84 6.22
C LYS A 183 -8.38 -25.97 4.72
N ALA A 184 -7.19 -25.60 4.24
CA ALA A 184 -6.81 -25.68 2.85
C ALA A 184 -6.34 -27.10 2.51
N ASP A 185 -6.82 -27.61 1.38
CA ASP A 185 -6.43 -28.89 0.79
C ASP A 185 -5.38 -28.73 -0.32
N CYS A 186 -5.21 -27.51 -0.84
CA CYS A 186 -4.27 -27.17 -1.92
C CYS A 186 -3.69 -25.77 -1.74
N LEU A 187 -2.40 -25.62 -2.08
CA LEU A 187 -1.70 -24.33 -2.14
C LEU A 187 -1.26 -24.05 -3.58
N ILE A 188 -1.80 -22.96 -4.15
CA ILE A 188 -1.41 -22.49 -5.49
C ILE A 188 -0.52 -21.26 -5.34
N ILE A 189 0.66 -21.32 -5.94
CA ILE A 189 1.65 -20.25 -5.90
C ILE A 189 1.80 -19.68 -7.32
N ILE A 190 1.35 -18.44 -7.54
CA ILE A 190 1.37 -17.79 -8.87
C ILE A 190 2.32 -16.60 -8.83
N ARG A 191 3.36 -16.66 -9.67
CA ARG A 191 4.33 -15.58 -9.90
C ARG A 191 5.02 -14.96 -8.66
N PRO A 192 5.51 -15.69 -7.65
CA PRO A 192 6.37 -15.05 -6.68
C PRO A 192 7.83 -15.32 -7.05
N PHE A 193 8.59 -14.25 -7.26
CA PHE A 193 9.98 -14.30 -6.83
C PHE A 193 9.94 -14.31 -5.29
N LEU A 194 9.83 -15.50 -4.69
CA LEU A 194 9.77 -15.76 -3.23
C LEU A 194 11.08 -15.35 -2.54
N ARG A 195 11.40 -14.06 -2.51
CA ARG A 195 12.61 -13.52 -1.87
C ARG A 195 12.31 -12.70 -0.63
N ILE A 196 11.03 -12.47 -0.34
CA ILE A 196 10.57 -11.55 0.69
C ILE A 196 9.56 -12.30 1.60
N PRO A 197 9.81 -12.35 2.91
CA PRO A 197 8.83 -12.85 3.86
C PRO A 197 7.62 -11.91 3.94
N GLY A 198 6.43 -12.49 3.83
CA GLY A 198 5.15 -11.82 4.14
C GLY A 198 4.82 -11.84 5.62
#